data_AF-A0A9Q4CXF9-F1
#
_entry.id   AF-A0A9Q4CXF9-F1
#
_cell.length_a   1.000
_cell.length_b   1.000
_cell.length_c   1.000
_cell.angle_alpha   90.00
_cell.angle_beta   90.00
_cell.angle_gamma   90.00
#
_symmetry.space_group_name_H-M   'P 1'
#
loop_
_entity.id
_entity.type
_entity.pdbx_description
1 polymer ?
#
loop_
_entity_poly.entity_id
_entity_poly.type
_entity_poly.pdbx_seq_one_letter_code
_entity_poly.pdbx_strand_id
1 'polypeptide(L)'
;MPPKHRRSTVGMRPQVAGKYPLYRHHAREPYASVLTSTSARLVLWLEAGFAEHVTIHYGDRYQAELPKVAAMERVGSAQGYDIYRAIVPCRTHRL
;
A
#
# COMPACT_ATOMS: atom_id res chain seq x y z
N MET A 1 0.59 16.78 54.95
CA MET A 1 -0.04 17.25 53.69
C MET A 1 0.73 16.66 52.52
N PRO A 2 0.15 15.82 51.65
CA PRO A 2 0.85 15.29 50.47
C PRO A 2 0.72 16.25 49.26
N PRO A 3 1.70 16.28 48.34
CA PRO A 3 1.70 17.20 47.22
C PRO A 3 0.68 16.80 46.15
N LYS A 4 -0.01 17.80 45.60
CA LYS A 4 -1.00 17.67 44.51
C LYS A 4 -0.31 17.18 43.24
N HIS A 5 -0.63 15.96 42.80
CA HIS A 5 -0.29 15.48 41.47
C HIS A 5 -0.92 16.40 40.41
N ARG A 6 -0.07 17.13 39.67
CA ARG A 6 -0.44 17.70 38.37
C ARG A 6 -0.83 16.53 37.47
N ARG A 7 -2.12 16.37 37.18
CA ARG A 7 -2.57 15.54 36.07
C ARG A 7 -2.07 16.21 34.79
N SER A 8 -0.98 15.69 34.24
CA SER A 8 -0.61 15.94 32.85
C SER A 8 -1.81 15.55 31.99
N THR A 9 -2.53 16.54 31.49
CA THR A 9 -3.41 16.37 30.34
C THR A 9 -2.50 15.99 29.17
N VAL A 10 -2.28 14.68 29.00
CA VAL A 10 -1.82 14.14 27.73
C VAL A 10 -2.82 14.63 26.72
N GLY A 11 -2.41 15.59 25.90
CA GLY A 11 -3.21 16.11 24.81
C GLY A 11 -3.67 14.92 23.99
N MET A 12 -4.97 14.63 24.08
CA MET A 12 -5.63 13.77 23.11
C MET A 12 -5.34 14.42 21.77
N ARG A 13 -4.44 13.79 21.00
CA ARG A 13 -4.31 14.12 19.58
C ARG A 13 -5.72 14.01 19.00
N PRO A 14 -6.20 15.01 18.27
CA PRO A 14 -7.48 14.89 17.61
C PRO A 14 -7.42 13.63 16.75
N GLN A 15 -8.32 12.68 17.01
CA GLN A 15 -8.65 11.66 16.03
C GLN A 15 -9.23 12.43 14.85
N VAL A 16 -8.36 12.79 13.90
CA VAL A 16 -8.82 13.22 12.58
C VAL A 16 -9.69 12.05 12.12
N ALA A 17 -10.96 12.31 11.87
CA ALA A 17 -11.84 11.39 11.16
C ALA A 17 -11.25 11.22 9.75
N GLY A 18 -10.18 10.43 9.67
CA GLY A 18 -9.36 10.28 8.49
C GLY A 18 -10.20 9.56 7.47
N LYS A 19 -10.68 10.28 6.46
CA LYS A 19 -11.17 9.65 5.25
C LYS A 19 -10.04 8.78 4.72
N TYR A 20 -10.21 7.46 4.82
CA TYR A 20 -9.32 6.53 4.14
C TYR A 20 -9.43 6.77 2.64
N PRO A 21 -8.32 6.76 1.90
CA PRO A 21 -8.37 6.95 0.46
C PRO A 21 -9.23 5.86 -0.17
N LEU A 22 -10.00 6.24 -1.17
CA LEU A 22 -10.63 5.24 -2.01
C LEU A 22 -9.55 4.55 -2.86
N TYR A 23 -9.46 3.23 -2.77
CA TYR A 23 -8.52 2.44 -3.58
C TYR A 23 -9.19 1.22 -4.20
N ARG A 24 -8.62 0.72 -5.30
CA ARG A 24 -9.04 -0.51 -5.97
C ARG A 24 -7.85 -1.37 -6.33
N HIS A 25 -7.88 -2.61 -5.87
CA HIS A 25 -6.93 -3.65 -6.22
C HIS A 25 -7.57 -5.02 -6.01
N HIS A 26 -7.28 -5.97 -6.89
CA HIS A 26 -7.68 -7.38 -6.76
C HIS A 26 -6.56 -8.29 -7.26
N ALA A 27 -6.49 -9.52 -6.73
CA ALA A 27 -5.52 -10.54 -7.17
C ALA A 27 -5.93 -11.20 -8.51
N ARG A 28 -6.38 -10.40 -9.47
CA ARG A 28 -6.78 -10.82 -10.83
C ARG A 28 -6.77 -9.64 -11.79
N GLU A 29 -6.92 -9.92 -13.08
CA GLU A 29 -7.02 -8.88 -14.09
C GLU A 29 -8.17 -7.89 -13.81
N PRO A 30 -8.00 -6.60 -14.16
CA PRO A 30 -6.79 -5.99 -14.75
C PRO A 30 -5.71 -5.61 -13.70
N TYR A 31 -5.93 -5.90 -12.42
CA TYR A 31 -5.14 -5.40 -11.29
C TYR A 31 -3.90 -6.24 -10.97
N ALA A 32 -3.94 -7.54 -11.24
CA ALA A 32 -2.81 -8.43 -11.08
C ALA A 32 -2.77 -9.41 -12.25
N SER A 33 -1.60 -9.57 -12.87
CA SER A 33 -1.40 -10.49 -13.98
C SER A 33 0.03 -11.01 -14.01
N VAL A 34 0.21 -12.25 -14.46
CA VAL A 34 1.53 -12.81 -14.77
C VAL A 34 2.06 -12.13 -16.05
N LEU A 35 3.29 -11.61 -16.02
CA LEU A 35 3.94 -11.05 -17.21
C LEU A 35 4.88 -12.05 -17.88
N THR A 36 5.67 -12.74 -17.06
CA THR A 36 6.57 -13.81 -17.49
C THR A 36 6.50 -14.96 -16.49
N SER A 37 7.16 -16.08 -16.78
CA SER A 37 7.28 -17.18 -15.82
C SER A 37 7.86 -16.76 -14.46
N THR A 38 8.58 -15.64 -14.38
CA THR A 38 9.26 -15.18 -13.16
C THR A 38 8.90 -13.75 -12.76
N SER A 39 7.85 -13.16 -13.32
CA SER A 39 7.43 -11.80 -12.97
C SER A 39 5.92 -11.60 -13.04
N ALA A 40 5.41 -10.74 -12.16
CA ALA A 40 4.00 -10.35 -12.12
C ALA A 40 3.87 -8.82 -12.18
N ARG A 41 2.83 -8.36 -12.86
CA ARG A 41 2.38 -6.96 -12.84
C ARG A 41 1.32 -6.80 -11.77
N LEU A 42 1.49 -5.79 -10.94
CA LEU A 42 0.54 -5.37 -9.92
C LEU A 42 0.14 -3.92 -10.17
N VAL A 43 -1.16 -3.65 -10.10
CA VAL A 43 -1.76 -2.35 -10.40
C VAL A 43 -2.67 -1.96 -9.25
N LEU A 44 -2.49 -0.73 -8.76
CA LEU A 44 -3.30 -0.10 -7.73
C LEU A 44 -3.95 1.14 -8.32
N TRP A 45 -5.25 1.28 -8.14
CA TRP A 45 -5.95 2.54 -8.40
C TRP A 45 -6.16 3.21 -7.05
N LEU A 46 -5.76 4.47 -6.93
CA LEU A 46 -5.84 5.25 -5.71
C LEU A 46 -6.52 6.57 -6.02
N GLU A 47 -7.31 7.11 -5.10
CA GLU A 47 -7.92 8.43 -5.23
C GLU A 47 -6.88 9.47 -5.73
N ALA A 48 -7.24 10.23 -6.76
CA ALA A 48 -6.32 11.14 -7.43
C ALA A 48 -5.76 12.21 -6.48
N GLY A 49 -4.44 12.42 -6.53
CA GLY A 49 -3.75 13.39 -5.68
C GLY A 49 -3.59 12.96 -4.21
N PHE A 50 -4.01 11.75 -3.84
CA PHE A 50 -3.91 11.30 -2.46
C PHE A 50 -2.48 10.95 -2.03
N ALA A 51 -1.68 10.40 -2.93
CA ALA A 51 -0.29 10.03 -2.66
C ALA A 51 0.63 10.52 -3.77
N GLU A 52 1.81 10.99 -3.38
CA GLU A 52 2.91 11.30 -4.31
C GLU A 52 3.74 10.04 -4.63
N HIS A 53 3.83 9.13 -3.65
CA HIS A 53 4.61 7.90 -3.74
C HIS A 53 3.82 6.71 -3.20
N VAL A 54 3.91 5.57 -3.89
CA VAL A 54 3.28 4.32 -3.48
C VAL A 54 4.34 3.21 -3.51
N THR A 55 4.39 2.42 -2.44
CA THR A 55 5.26 1.23 -2.33
C THR A 55 4.41 -0.01 -2.06
N ILE A 56 4.79 -1.14 -2.64
CA ILE A 56 4.16 -2.43 -2.39
C ILE A 56 5.10 -3.35 -1.62
N HIS A 57 4.54 -4.08 -0.66
CA HIS A 57 5.20 -5.17 0.04
C HIS A 57 4.73 -6.50 -0.58
N TYR A 58 5.67 -7.37 -0.96
CA TYR A 58 5.37 -8.64 -1.62
C TYR A 58 6.36 -9.73 -1.18
N GLY A 59 5.96 -11.00 -1.22
CA GLY A 59 6.82 -12.12 -0.84
C GLY A 59 6.14 -13.46 -1.06
N ASP A 60 6.88 -14.56 -1.02
CA ASP A 60 6.25 -15.88 -1.06
C ASP A 60 5.59 -16.16 0.29
N ARG A 61 4.29 -16.43 0.29
CA ARG A 61 3.49 -16.74 1.50
C ARG A 61 4.09 -17.84 2.38
N TYR A 62 4.90 -18.74 1.84
CA TYR A 62 5.49 -19.87 2.57
C TYR A 62 6.95 -19.67 2.96
N GLN A 63 7.60 -18.59 2.52
CA GLN A 63 8.96 -18.30 2.92
C GLN A 63 8.97 -17.48 4.22
N ALA A 64 9.90 -17.80 5.11
CA ALA A 64 10.14 -17.04 6.35
C ALA A 64 10.88 -15.71 6.10
N GLU A 65 11.21 -15.40 4.83
CA GLU A 65 11.86 -14.15 4.46
C GLU A 65 10.94 -12.95 4.70
N LEU A 66 11.53 -11.81 5.04
CA LEU A 66 10.78 -10.56 5.16
C LEU A 66 10.17 -10.17 3.79
N PRO A 67 8.96 -9.58 3.79
CA PRO A 67 8.37 -9.05 2.56
C PRO A 67 9.33 -8.07 1.88
N LYS A 68 9.54 -8.29 0.59
CA LYS A 68 10.30 -7.40 -0.29
C LYS A 68 9.46 -6.15 -0.55
N VAL A 69 10.13 -5.03 -0.81
CA VAL A 69 9.48 -3.75 -1.08
C VAL A 69 9.82 -3.32 -2.50
N ALA A 70 8.82 -2.87 -3.26
CA ALA A 70 9.02 -2.25 -4.57
C ALA A 70 8.25 -0.94 -4.65
N ALA A 71 8.84 0.07 -5.28
CA ALA A 71 8.13 1.29 -5.63
C ALA A 71 7.15 1.00 -6.77
N MET A 72 5.96 1.61 -6.71
CA MET A 72 5.01 1.61 -7.81
C MET A 72 5.15 2.91 -8.60
N GLU A 73 5.22 2.78 -9.92
CA GLU A 73 5.27 3.90 -10.86
C GLU A 73 3.85 4.39 -11.17
N ARG A 74 3.61 5.70 -11.14
CA ARG A 74 2.35 6.27 -11.63
C ARG A 74 2.31 6.19 -13.16
N VAL A 75 1.38 5.42 -13.70
CA VAL A 75 1.28 5.15 -15.15
C VAL A 75 0.14 5.92 -15.83
N GLY A 76 -0.72 6.57 -15.05
CA GLY A 76 -1.80 7.39 -15.60
C GLY A 76 -2.84 7.77 -14.56
N SER A 77 -3.96 8.29 -15.04
CA SER A 77 -5.11 8.66 -14.22
C SER A 77 -6.42 8.46 -14.99
N ALA A 78 -7.46 7.94 -14.34
CA ALA A 78 -8.78 7.74 -14.94
C ALA A 78 -9.89 7.75 -13.88
N GLN A 79 -11.05 8.31 -14.22
CA GLN A 79 -12.27 8.25 -13.39
C GLN A 79 -12.09 8.71 -11.92
N GLY A 80 -11.24 9.71 -11.69
CA GLY A 80 -10.92 10.20 -10.34
C GLY A 80 -9.85 9.41 -9.58
N TYR A 81 -9.15 8.50 -10.26
CA TYR A 81 -8.05 7.72 -9.68
C TYR A 81 -6.72 8.03 -10.37
N ASP A 82 -5.66 8.00 -9.59
CA ASP A 82 -4.29 7.78 -10.06
C ASP A 82 -3.99 6.29 -10.11
N ILE A 83 -3.38 5.85 -11.21
CA ILE A 83 -3.08 4.45 -11.48
C ILE A 83 -1.59 4.23 -11.29
N TYR A 84 -1.27 3.33 -10.38
CA TYR A 84 0.10 2.93 -10.04
C TYR A 84 0.35 1.50 -10.49
N ARG A 85 1.56 1.22 -10.98
CA ARG A 85 2.00 -0.09 -11.45
C ARG A 85 3.34 -0.46 -10.85
N ALA A 86 3.48 -1.71 -10.41
CA ALA A 86 4.77 -2.34 -10.15
C ALA A 86 4.91 -3.63 -10.96
N ILE A 87 6.15 -3.95 -11.31
CA ILE A 87 6.54 -5.26 -11.84
C ILE A 87 7.44 -5.88 -10.79
N VAL A 88 7.04 -7.03 -10.26
CA VAL A 88 7.74 -7.70 -9.17
C VAL A 88 8.26 -9.07 -9.62
N PRO A 89 9.48 -9.47 -9.20
CA PRO A 89 9.99 -10.82 -9.43
C PRO A 89 9.20 -11.84 -8.60
N CYS A 90 8.75 -12.90 -9.26
CA CYS A 90 7.98 -14.01 -8.69
C CYS A 90 8.64 -15.34 -9.09
N ARG A 91 9.81 -15.63 -8.52
CA ARG A 91 10.63 -16.81 -8.91
C ARG A 91 10.02 -18.14 -8.47
N THR A 92 9.20 -18.13 -7.43
CA THR A 92 8.56 -19.32 -6.88
C THR A 92 7.15 -19.55 -7.45
N HIS A 93 6.72 -18.72 -8.41
CA HIS A 93 5.36 -18.71 -8.94
C HIS A 93 4.29 -18.44 -7.87
N ARG A 94 4.69 -17.86 -6.73
CA ARG A 94 3.86 -17.52 -5.58
C ARG A 94 4.19 -16.11 -5.10
N LEU A 95 3.15 -15.34 -4.79
CA LEU A 95 3.17 -14.02 -4.16
C LEU A 95 2.20 -14.00 -2.98
#